data_AF-B6RG11-F1
#
_entry.id   AF-B6RG11-F1
#
_cell.length_a   1.000
_cell.length_b   1.000
_cell.length_c   1.000
_cell.angle_alpha   90.00
_cell.angle_beta   90.00
_cell.angle_gamma   90.00
#
_symmetry.space_group_name_H-M   'P 1'
#
loop_
_entity.id
_entity.type
_entity.pdbx_description
1 polymer ?
#
loop_
_entity_poly.entity_id
_entity_poly.type
_entity_poly.pdbx_seq_one_letter_code
_entity_poly.pdbx_strand_id
1 'polypeptide(L)'
;GIVGVKGYGGGVIGRYSDLPEEFPGVAEFHTLRVNQPSAWFYTTDKLRELCDLWDRHGSGLTNLHGATGDIILLGTSSSELQPTFDDMAEHGFDLGGSGSDMRTPSCCVGPARCEYACIDTLDLLYNITMEFQDELHRPMFPYKSKIKISGCPNDCVAAVARSDISVVGTWRDAIRINPE
;
A
#
# COMPACT_ATOMS: atom_id res chain seq x y z
N GLY A 1 -9.12 -6.29 -17.14
CA GLY A 1 -8.00 -6.61 -18.03
C GLY A 1 -6.83 -7.15 -17.25
N ILE A 2 -5.93 -7.84 -17.93
CA ILE A 2 -4.56 -8.04 -17.45
C ILE A 2 -3.73 -6.92 -18.08
N VAL A 3 -3.19 -6.05 -17.25
CA VAL A 3 -2.36 -4.88 -17.61
C VAL A 3 -1.36 -4.67 -16.47
N GLY A 4 -0.25 -3.97 -16.73
CA GLY A 4 0.81 -3.75 -15.74
C GLY A 4 1.99 -3.01 -16.33
N VAL A 5 3.09 -2.98 -15.59
CA VAL A 5 4.35 -2.30 -15.96
C VAL A 5 5.46 -3.31 -16.23
N LYS A 6 6.49 -2.91 -16.97
CA LYS A 6 7.61 -3.79 -17.30
C LYS A 6 8.38 -4.21 -16.04
N GLY A 7 8.64 -5.50 -15.91
CA GLY A 7 9.45 -6.07 -14.83
C GLY A 7 8.68 -6.49 -13.56
N TYR A 8 7.42 -6.06 -13.41
CA TYR A 8 6.52 -6.47 -12.31
C TYR A 8 5.34 -7.29 -12.87
N GLY A 9 4.77 -8.17 -12.05
CA GLY A 9 3.54 -8.91 -12.34
C GLY A 9 2.32 -8.47 -11.52
N GLY A 10 2.46 -7.43 -10.70
CA GLY A 10 1.41 -6.88 -9.83
C GLY A 10 1.32 -5.34 -9.87
N GLY A 11 0.61 -4.76 -8.89
CA GLY A 11 0.47 -3.31 -8.69
C GLY A 11 -0.64 -2.60 -9.47
N VAL A 12 -1.06 -3.13 -10.62
CA VAL A 12 -2.11 -2.52 -11.46
C VAL A 12 -3.36 -3.41 -11.55
N ILE A 13 -4.54 -2.81 -11.40
CA ILE A 13 -5.85 -3.47 -11.60
C ILE A 13 -6.50 -2.94 -12.87
N GLY A 14 -6.45 -3.70 -13.96
CA GLY A 14 -7.06 -3.33 -15.23
C GLY A 14 -8.60 -3.38 -15.20
N ARG A 15 -9.26 -2.26 -15.44
CA ARG A 15 -10.72 -2.10 -15.58
C ARG A 15 -11.08 -1.44 -16.91
N TYR A 16 -12.19 -1.86 -17.49
CA TYR A 16 -12.78 -1.27 -18.70
C TYR A 16 -14.27 -1.01 -18.44
N SER A 17 -14.85 -0.02 -19.13
CA SER A 17 -16.30 0.18 -19.18
C SER A 17 -16.96 -0.90 -20.05
N ASP A 18 -18.17 -1.30 -19.70
CA ASP A 18 -19.07 -2.09 -20.56
C ASP A 18 -19.85 -1.22 -21.56
N LEU A 19 -19.85 0.10 -21.35
CA LEU A 19 -20.43 1.12 -22.22
C LEU A 19 -19.35 2.11 -22.72
N PRO A 20 -18.32 1.66 -23.49
CA PRO A 20 -17.20 2.51 -23.91
C PRO A 20 -17.59 3.54 -24.98
N GLU A 21 -18.65 3.33 -25.75
CA GLU A 21 -19.15 4.29 -26.75
C GLU A 21 -19.92 5.45 -26.10
N GLU A 22 -20.64 5.20 -25.01
CA GLU A 22 -21.40 6.21 -24.25
C GLU A 22 -20.48 6.98 -23.28
N PHE A 23 -19.51 6.30 -22.67
CA PHE A 23 -18.58 6.89 -21.69
C PHE A 23 -17.11 6.69 -22.10
N PRO A 24 -16.65 7.25 -23.24
CA PRO A 24 -15.31 7.00 -23.78
C PRO A 24 -14.17 7.44 -22.86
N GLY A 25 -14.39 8.48 -22.03
CA GLY A 25 -13.41 8.94 -21.03
C GLY A 25 -13.13 7.95 -19.89
N VAL A 26 -13.89 6.85 -19.78
CA VAL A 26 -13.65 5.74 -18.84
C VAL A 26 -13.68 4.38 -19.54
N ALA A 27 -13.55 4.34 -20.87
CA ALA A 27 -13.46 3.10 -21.64
C ALA A 27 -12.33 2.20 -21.10
N GLU A 28 -11.19 2.80 -20.75
CA GLU A 28 -10.17 2.24 -19.87
C GLU A 28 -10.12 3.04 -18.57
N PHE A 29 -10.10 2.38 -17.42
CA PHE A 29 -10.10 3.06 -16.11
C PHE A 29 -9.29 2.29 -15.05
N HIS A 30 -8.02 2.09 -15.34
CA HIS A 30 -7.11 1.23 -14.57
C HIS A 30 -6.70 1.86 -13.24
N THR A 31 -6.49 1.02 -12.23
CA THR A 31 -6.11 1.46 -10.88
C THR A 31 -4.67 1.10 -10.60
N LEU A 32 -3.82 2.08 -10.27
CA LEU A 32 -2.47 1.83 -9.75
C LEU A 32 -2.51 1.84 -8.22
N ARG A 33 -1.75 0.92 -7.61
CA ARG A 33 -1.52 0.84 -6.16
C ARG A 33 -0.14 1.38 -5.87
N VAL A 34 -0.02 2.44 -5.09
CA VAL A 34 1.27 3.00 -4.69
C VAL A 34 1.56 2.61 -3.24
N ASN A 35 2.76 2.10 -2.99
CA ASN A 35 3.21 1.66 -1.68
C ASN A 35 3.27 2.87 -0.72
N GLN A 36 2.78 2.69 0.50
CA GLN A 36 2.61 3.79 1.46
C GLN A 36 3.71 3.79 2.54
N PRO A 37 4.17 4.97 3.00
CA PRO A 37 5.08 5.07 4.14
C PRO A 37 4.47 4.46 5.42
N SER A 38 5.34 3.96 6.30
CA SER A 38 4.93 3.33 7.57
C SER A 38 3.93 4.18 8.35
N ALA A 39 2.84 3.52 8.79
CA ALA A 39 1.72 4.12 9.51
C ALA A 39 1.07 5.36 8.84
N TRP A 40 1.20 5.53 7.52
CA TRP A 40 0.58 6.61 6.74
C TRP A 40 1.04 8.03 7.15
N PHE A 41 2.29 8.19 7.60
CA PHE A 41 2.89 9.51 7.83
C PHE A 41 3.35 10.15 6.52
N TYR A 42 2.96 11.42 6.29
CA TYR A 42 3.29 12.19 5.09
C TYR A 42 3.75 13.60 5.43
N THR A 43 4.63 14.17 4.60
CA THR A 43 4.76 15.63 4.46
C THR A 43 3.70 16.15 3.49
N THR A 44 3.34 17.43 3.58
CA THR A 44 2.44 18.05 2.59
C THR A 44 3.01 18.05 1.19
N ASP A 45 4.34 18.04 1.09
CA ASP A 45 5.02 18.30 -0.16
C ASP A 45 5.07 17.02 -1.00
N LYS A 46 5.35 15.86 -0.38
CA LYS A 46 5.22 14.56 -1.05
C LYS A 46 3.78 14.23 -1.47
N LEU A 47 2.77 14.72 -0.74
CA LEU A 47 1.38 14.60 -1.18
C LEU A 47 1.07 15.50 -2.38
N ARG A 48 1.67 16.69 -2.47
CA ARG A 48 1.57 17.55 -3.67
C ARG A 48 2.30 16.94 -4.86
N GLU A 49 3.51 16.42 -4.70
CA GLU A 49 4.24 15.73 -5.78
C GLU A 49 3.39 14.58 -6.38
N LEU A 50 2.71 13.81 -5.54
CA LEU A 50 1.85 12.72 -6.01
C LEU A 50 0.55 13.20 -6.67
N CYS A 51 -0.01 14.34 -6.24
CA CYS A 51 -1.14 14.98 -6.92
C CYS A 51 -0.72 15.55 -8.29
N ASP A 52 0.36 16.33 -8.33
CA ASP A 52 0.88 16.94 -9.56
C ASP A 52 1.28 15.85 -10.59
N LEU A 53 1.81 14.70 -10.13
CA LEU A 53 2.05 13.51 -10.96
C LEU A 53 0.74 12.90 -11.48
N TRP A 54 -0.26 12.72 -10.62
CA TRP A 54 -1.50 12.03 -11.00
C TRP A 54 -2.41 12.88 -11.89
N ASP A 55 -2.39 14.20 -11.74
CA ASP A 55 -3.08 15.15 -12.63
C ASP A 55 -2.43 15.22 -14.03
N ARG A 56 -1.17 14.80 -14.19
CA ARG A 56 -0.52 14.60 -15.51
C ARG A 56 -0.93 13.29 -16.20
N HIS A 57 -1.07 12.21 -15.43
CA HIS A 57 -1.13 10.84 -15.96
C HIS A 57 -2.46 10.10 -15.74
N GLY A 58 -3.45 10.71 -15.10
CA GLY A 58 -4.70 10.02 -14.75
C GLY A 58 -5.90 10.94 -14.51
N SER A 59 -6.86 10.43 -13.75
CA SER A 59 -8.17 11.06 -13.54
C SER A 59 -8.21 12.17 -12.49
N GLY A 60 -7.11 12.41 -11.76
CA GLY A 60 -7.09 13.19 -10.51
C GLY A 60 -7.80 12.50 -9.32
N LEU A 61 -8.57 11.42 -9.54
CA LEU A 61 -9.30 10.72 -8.49
C LEU A 61 -8.40 9.73 -7.75
N THR A 62 -8.54 9.66 -6.44
CA THR A 62 -7.75 8.77 -5.58
C THR A 62 -8.58 8.10 -4.48
N ASN A 63 -8.02 7.09 -3.82
CA ASN A 63 -8.44 6.71 -2.47
C ASN A 63 -7.23 6.76 -1.52
N LEU A 64 -7.37 7.53 -0.44
CA LEU A 64 -6.46 7.62 0.70
C LEU A 64 -7.19 6.98 1.90
N HIS A 65 -7.12 5.66 2.12
CA HIS A 65 -6.27 4.65 1.45
C HIS A 65 -7.04 3.38 1.09
N GLY A 66 -6.42 2.55 0.25
CA GLY A 66 -6.89 1.20 -0.05
C GLY A 66 -6.87 0.30 1.20
N ALA A 67 -7.80 -0.65 1.27
CA ALA A 67 -8.03 -1.46 2.48
C ALA A 67 -6.87 -2.41 2.88
N THR A 68 -5.84 -2.60 2.04
CA THR A 68 -4.53 -3.13 2.50
C THR A 68 -3.81 -2.04 3.28
N GLY A 69 -3.41 -0.99 2.58
CA GLY A 69 -2.76 0.23 3.06
C GLY A 69 -2.39 1.18 1.91
N ASP A 70 -2.32 0.66 0.68
CA ASP A 70 -1.89 1.32 -0.56
C ASP A 70 -2.55 2.71 -0.76
N ILE A 71 -1.82 3.68 -1.30
CA ILE A 71 -2.47 4.83 -1.96
C ILE A 71 -3.06 4.30 -3.28
N ILE A 72 -4.28 4.71 -3.60
CA ILE A 72 -4.98 4.26 -4.80
C ILE A 72 -5.05 5.42 -5.80
N LEU A 73 -4.40 5.29 -6.94
CA LEU A 73 -4.56 6.18 -8.09
C LEU A 73 -5.65 5.59 -9.00
N LEU A 74 -6.80 6.25 -9.08
CA LEU A 74 -8.06 5.64 -9.51
C LEU A 74 -8.48 6.08 -10.92
N GLY A 75 -7.95 5.41 -11.93
CA GLY A 75 -8.40 5.55 -13.32
C GLY A 75 -7.39 6.22 -14.23
N THR A 76 -6.73 5.42 -15.07
CA THR A 76 -6.03 5.87 -16.27
C THR A 76 -6.06 4.78 -17.36
N SER A 77 -5.51 5.07 -18.54
CA SER A 77 -5.43 4.14 -19.68
C SER A 77 -4.24 3.17 -19.58
N SER A 78 -4.21 2.19 -20.48
CA SER A 78 -3.08 1.28 -20.69
C SER A 78 -1.80 2.00 -21.17
N SER A 79 -1.92 3.15 -21.84
CA SER A 79 -0.76 3.89 -22.35
C SER A 79 0.03 4.57 -21.22
N GLU A 80 -0.68 5.09 -20.21
CA GLU A 80 -0.08 5.84 -19.11
C GLU A 80 0.51 4.96 -18.01
N LEU A 81 0.25 3.65 -17.99
CA LEU A 81 0.73 2.77 -16.90
C LEU A 81 2.25 2.80 -16.73
N GLN A 82 3.01 2.75 -17.83
CA GLN A 82 4.46 2.82 -17.77
C GLN A 82 4.97 4.25 -17.50
N PRO A 83 4.51 5.31 -18.22
CA PRO A 83 4.83 6.69 -17.88
C PRO A 83 4.59 7.07 -16.41
N THR A 84 3.42 6.72 -15.86
CA THR A 84 3.08 6.97 -14.44
C THR A 84 4.09 6.31 -13.50
N PHE A 85 4.50 5.08 -13.82
CA PHE A 85 5.43 4.31 -13.00
C PHE A 85 6.87 4.82 -13.09
N ASP A 86 7.33 5.19 -14.28
CA ASP A 86 8.66 5.74 -14.49
C ASP A 86 8.77 7.11 -13.76
N ASP A 87 7.76 7.98 -13.88
CA ASP A 87 7.64 9.26 -13.16
C ASP A 87 7.50 9.07 -11.63
N MET A 88 6.75 8.06 -11.18
CA MET A 88 6.67 7.70 -9.75
C MET A 88 8.04 7.32 -9.19
N ALA A 89 8.80 6.50 -9.92
CA ALA A 89 10.11 6.02 -9.50
C ALA A 89 11.13 7.18 -9.40
N GLU A 90 11.11 8.12 -10.35
CA GLU A 90 11.92 9.35 -10.27
C GLU A 90 11.61 10.19 -9.02
N HIS A 91 10.34 10.20 -8.58
CA HIS A 91 9.88 10.91 -7.37
C HIS A 91 9.95 10.06 -6.08
N GLY A 92 10.51 8.85 -6.14
CA GLY A 92 10.73 7.98 -4.97
C GLY A 92 9.48 7.23 -4.47
N PHE A 93 8.48 7.04 -5.34
CA PHE A 93 7.34 6.16 -5.10
C PHE A 93 7.49 4.84 -5.88
N ASP A 94 6.94 3.75 -5.34
CA ASP A 94 6.91 2.43 -6.00
C ASP A 94 5.51 1.81 -5.88
N LEU A 95 5.21 0.80 -6.69
CA LEU A 95 3.94 0.09 -6.68
C LEU A 95 3.80 -0.84 -5.46
N GLY A 96 2.57 -0.95 -4.97
CA GLY A 96 2.14 -1.95 -3.98
C GLY A 96 1.76 -3.29 -4.64
N GLY A 97 1.46 -4.31 -3.83
CA GLY A 97 1.17 -5.67 -4.31
C GLY A 97 -0.26 -5.86 -4.87
N SER A 98 -0.38 -6.59 -5.98
CA SER A 98 -1.64 -7.23 -6.39
C SER A 98 -1.50 -8.43 -7.34
N GLY A 99 -1.62 -9.64 -6.81
CA GLY A 99 -1.68 -10.90 -7.56
C GLY A 99 -1.80 -12.12 -6.66
N SER A 100 -0.99 -13.14 -6.93
CA SER A 100 -0.64 -14.24 -6.01
C SER A 100 0.78 -14.01 -5.47
N ASP A 101 0.88 -13.02 -4.60
CA ASP A 101 2.06 -12.25 -4.20
C ASP A 101 2.00 -11.92 -2.70
N MET A 102 3.10 -11.40 -2.15
CA MET A 102 3.02 -10.59 -0.94
C MET A 102 2.26 -9.29 -1.27
N ARG A 103 1.28 -8.95 -0.44
CA ARG A 103 0.63 -7.63 -0.49
C ARG A 103 1.34 -6.67 0.43
N THR A 104 1.39 -5.43 -0.01
CA THR A 104 1.81 -4.23 0.71
C THR A 104 1.54 -4.36 2.22
N PRO A 105 2.59 -4.52 3.05
CA PRO A 105 2.44 -4.56 4.49
C PRO A 105 1.81 -3.27 5.02
N SER A 106 1.23 -3.33 6.21
CA SER A 106 0.68 -2.13 6.89
C SER A 106 0.68 -2.28 8.40
N CYS A 107 0.95 -1.18 9.11
CA CYS A 107 1.14 -1.18 10.56
C CYS A 107 0.30 -0.12 11.27
N CYS A 108 0.12 -0.25 12.58
CA CYS A 108 -0.43 0.83 13.39
C CYS A 108 0.62 1.91 13.69
N VAL A 109 0.20 3.03 14.30
CA VAL A 109 1.03 4.22 14.60
C VAL A 109 2.26 3.99 15.49
N GLY A 110 2.40 2.79 16.06
CA GLY A 110 3.62 2.35 16.75
C GLY A 110 4.14 3.31 17.83
N PRO A 111 5.46 3.29 18.11
CA PRO A 111 6.07 4.18 19.08
C PRO A 111 6.07 5.65 18.63
N ALA A 112 5.79 5.94 17.35
CA ALA A 112 5.75 7.31 16.84
C ALA A 112 4.63 8.16 17.48
N ARG A 113 3.54 7.53 17.99
CA ARG A 113 2.50 8.24 18.75
C ARG A 113 1.64 7.36 19.68
N CYS A 114 2.15 6.23 20.17
CA CYS A 114 1.44 5.40 21.14
C CYS A 114 2.38 4.82 22.21
N GLU A 115 2.08 5.15 23.45
CA GLU A 115 2.74 4.72 24.69
C GLU A 115 2.54 3.24 25.02
N TYR A 116 1.58 2.57 24.39
CA TYR A 116 1.35 1.13 24.50
C TYR A 116 2.15 0.29 23.49
N ALA A 117 2.92 0.90 22.58
CA ALA A 117 3.68 0.18 21.56
C ALA A 117 4.80 -0.66 22.20
N CYS A 118 4.65 -1.99 22.14
CA CYS A 118 5.60 -2.97 22.69
C CYS A 118 6.74 -3.32 21.72
N ILE A 119 6.63 -2.89 20.46
CA ILE A 119 7.60 -3.10 19.36
C ILE A 119 7.58 -1.86 18.45
N ASP A 120 8.68 -1.59 17.74
CA ASP A 120 8.65 -0.60 16.65
C ASP A 120 7.95 -1.19 15.42
N THR A 121 6.71 -0.75 15.19
CA THR A 121 5.91 -1.21 14.05
C THR A 121 6.19 -0.44 12.77
N LEU A 122 6.92 0.68 12.81
CA LEU A 122 7.26 1.47 11.63
C LEU A 122 8.54 0.94 10.98
N ASP A 123 9.57 0.70 11.79
CA ASP A 123 10.84 0.12 11.36
C ASP A 123 10.65 -1.34 10.91
N LEU A 124 9.96 -2.17 11.71
CA LEU A 124 9.69 -3.57 11.33
C LEU A 124 8.90 -3.67 10.02
N LEU A 125 7.97 -2.75 9.76
CA LEU A 125 7.26 -2.71 8.48
C LEU A 125 8.21 -2.34 7.33
N TYR A 126 9.02 -1.30 7.50
CA TYR A 126 9.92 -0.84 6.46
C TYR A 126 10.90 -1.94 6.05
N ASN A 127 11.57 -2.57 7.03
CA ASN A 127 12.52 -3.65 6.77
C ASN A 127 11.86 -4.86 6.08
N ILE A 128 10.68 -5.32 6.55
CA ILE A 128 9.93 -6.39 5.88
C ILE A 128 9.55 -6.01 4.44
N THR A 129 9.13 -4.76 4.22
CA THR A 129 8.72 -4.28 2.89
C THR A 129 9.90 -4.22 1.93
N MET A 130 11.08 -3.81 2.39
CA MET A 130 12.29 -3.69 1.58
C MET A 130 13.00 -5.04 1.33
N GLU A 131 12.95 -5.97 2.29
CA GLU A 131 13.52 -7.34 2.12
C GLU A 131 12.76 -8.12 1.04
N PHE A 132 11.43 -8.12 1.10
CA PHE A 132 10.57 -8.97 0.24
C PHE A 132 9.97 -8.22 -0.95
N GLN A 133 10.76 -7.35 -1.60
CA GLN A 133 10.35 -6.63 -2.80
C GLN A 133 10.04 -7.58 -3.98
N ASP A 134 10.81 -8.66 -4.16
CA ASP A 134 10.58 -9.61 -5.26
C ASP A 134 9.23 -10.31 -5.10
N GLU A 135 8.94 -10.83 -3.91
CA GLU A 135 7.68 -11.50 -3.59
C GLU A 135 6.46 -10.57 -3.65
N LEU A 136 6.66 -9.24 -3.48
CA LEU A 136 5.61 -8.23 -3.58
C LEU A 136 5.34 -7.81 -5.03
N HIS A 137 6.38 -7.64 -5.85
CA HIS A 137 6.25 -7.19 -7.23
C HIS A 137 6.07 -8.33 -8.25
N ARG A 138 6.51 -9.55 -7.93
CA ARG A 138 6.56 -10.71 -8.84
C ARG A 138 5.74 -11.87 -8.25
N PRO A 139 4.46 -12.02 -8.65
CA PRO A 139 3.57 -13.05 -8.09
C PRO A 139 4.06 -14.49 -8.31
N MET A 140 4.70 -15.05 -7.29
CA MET A 140 5.33 -16.38 -7.29
C MET A 140 4.64 -17.37 -6.32
N PHE A 141 3.61 -16.94 -5.59
CA PHE A 141 2.93 -17.75 -4.58
C PHE A 141 1.68 -18.48 -5.14
N PRO A 142 1.16 -19.51 -4.46
CA PRO A 142 -0.09 -20.17 -4.84
C PRO A 142 -1.31 -19.23 -4.78
N TYR A 143 -1.31 -18.26 -3.85
CA TYR A 143 -2.31 -17.19 -3.77
C TYR A 143 -1.71 -15.97 -3.04
N LYS A 144 -2.51 -14.93 -2.81
CA LYS A 144 -2.10 -13.73 -2.07
C LYS A 144 -1.66 -14.08 -0.64
N SER A 145 -0.67 -13.35 -0.12
CA SER A 145 -0.29 -13.33 1.29
C SER A 145 -0.22 -11.89 1.78
N LYS A 146 -0.52 -11.63 3.05
CA LYS A 146 -0.49 -10.28 3.64
C LYS A 146 0.18 -10.30 5.00
N ILE A 147 0.91 -9.23 5.30
CA ILE A 147 1.48 -8.96 6.61
C ILE A 147 0.82 -7.70 7.20
N LYS A 148 0.38 -7.76 8.46
CA LYS A 148 0.04 -6.55 9.25
C LYS A 148 0.64 -6.59 10.64
N ILE A 149 0.95 -5.40 11.16
CA ILE A 149 1.77 -5.23 12.37
C ILE A 149 1.08 -4.29 13.35
N SER A 150 0.66 -4.82 14.51
CA SER A 150 0.05 -4.06 15.61
C SER A 150 0.97 -4.03 16.82
N GLY A 151 1.22 -2.85 17.38
CA GLY A 151 2.19 -2.66 18.47
C GLY A 151 1.74 -3.19 19.82
N CYS A 152 0.44 -3.48 19.99
CA CYS A 152 -0.15 -4.04 21.20
C CYS A 152 -1.45 -4.82 20.87
N PRO A 153 -2.04 -5.57 21.83
CA PRO A 153 -3.25 -6.37 21.62
C PRO A 153 -4.54 -5.60 21.26
N ASN A 154 -4.53 -4.26 21.27
CA ASN A 154 -5.65 -3.43 20.78
C ASN A 154 -5.83 -3.51 19.25
N ASP A 155 -4.89 -4.14 18.54
CA ASP A 155 -4.90 -4.44 17.10
C ASP A 155 -5.42 -3.31 16.18
N CYS A 156 -4.84 -2.10 16.31
CA CYS A 156 -5.38 -0.91 15.66
C CYS A 156 -5.29 -0.90 14.11
N VAL A 157 -4.51 -1.79 13.48
CA VAL A 157 -4.54 -2.02 12.01
C VAL A 157 -5.42 -3.21 11.61
N ALA A 158 -6.04 -3.88 12.60
CA ALA A 158 -6.85 -5.08 12.51
C ALA A 158 -6.13 -6.22 11.76
N ALA A 159 -4.90 -6.50 12.16
CA ALA A 159 -4.05 -7.56 11.62
C ALA A 159 -4.74 -8.93 11.71
N VAL A 160 -5.20 -9.32 12.90
CA VAL A 160 -5.75 -10.66 13.16
C VAL A 160 -6.94 -11.00 12.26
N ALA A 161 -7.68 -9.98 11.79
CA ALA A 161 -8.82 -10.13 10.90
C ALA A 161 -8.52 -9.86 9.40
N ARG A 162 -7.36 -9.30 9.04
CA ARG A 162 -7.08 -8.77 7.68
C ARG A 162 -5.75 -9.20 7.07
N SER A 163 -4.87 -9.89 7.80
CA SER A 163 -3.60 -10.44 7.32
C SER A 163 -3.43 -11.93 7.61
N ASP A 164 -2.88 -12.64 6.63
CA ASP A 164 -2.52 -14.06 6.70
C ASP A 164 -1.35 -14.29 7.69
N ILE A 165 -0.45 -13.30 7.82
CA ILE A 165 0.61 -13.22 8.83
C ILE A 165 0.37 -11.99 9.70
N SER A 166 0.00 -12.20 10.97
CA SER A 166 -0.34 -11.13 11.91
C SER A 166 0.73 -11.02 13.00
N VAL A 167 1.42 -9.88 13.05
CA VAL A 167 2.41 -9.57 14.11
C VAL A 167 1.75 -8.68 15.15
N VAL A 168 1.67 -9.15 16.41
CA VAL A 168 1.06 -8.40 17.52
C VAL A 168 2.06 -8.30 18.67
N GLY A 169 2.44 -7.07 19.02
CA GLY A 169 3.34 -6.78 20.12
C GLY A 169 2.73 -7.10 21.49
N THR A 170 3.57 -7.56 22.42
CA THR A 170 3.22 -7.83 23.82
C THR A 170 4.47 -7.74 24.70
N TRP A 171 4.28 -7.68 26.02
CA TRP A 171 5.33 -7.82 27.02
C TRP A 171 5.26 -9.20 27.72
N ARG A 172 6.20 -9.50 28.63
CA ARG A 172 6.28 -10.80 29.34
C ARG A 172 6.59 -10.70 30.84
N ASP A 173 6.70 -9.48 31.33
CA ASP A 173 6.97 -9.06 32.70
C ASP A 173 5.69 -8.47 33.34
N ALA A 174 5.80 -7.88 34.53
CA ALA A 174 4.65 -7.33 35.25
C ALA A 174 4.20 -5.98 34.65
N ILE A 175 2.88 -5.71 34.71
CA ILE A 175 2.36 -4.37 34.39
C ILE A 175 2.94 -3.37 35.38
N ARG A 176 3.49 -2.26 34.86
CA ARG A 176 4.02 -1.15 35.66
C ARG A 176 2.85 -0.33 36.21
N ILE A 177 2.84 -0.13 37.53
CA ILE A 177 1.79 0.61 38.26
C ILE A 177 2.44 1.78 38.98
N ASN A 178 1.94 3.00 38.77
CA ASN A 178 2.26 4.15 39.64
C ASN A 178 1.19 4.25 40.74
N PRO A 179 1.55 4.31 42.04
CA PRO A 179 0.59 4.40 43.14
C PRO A 179 0.30 5.84 43.62
N GLU A 180 0.91 6.85 42.99
CA GLU A 180 0.65 8.29 43.24
C GLU A 180 -0.64 8.78 42.57
#